data_AF-A0A831KMQ1-F1
#
_entry.id   AF-A0A831KMQ1-F1
#
_cell.length_a   1.000
_cell.length_b   1.000
_cell.length_c   1.000
_cell.angle_alpha   90.00
_cell.angle_beta   90.00
_cell.angle_gamma   90.00
#
_symmetry.space_group_name_H-M   'P 1'
#
loop_
_entity.id
_entity.type
_entity.pdbx_description
1 polymer ?
#
loop_
_entity_poly.entity_id
_entity_poly.type
_entity_poly.pdbx_seq_one_letter_code
_entity_poly.pdbx_strand_id
1 'polypeptide(L)'
;MGRAGGTTINLFMVASPLHYFCARIIAERFCRDEACHLFFIRDFLSKAVSREGWDSVTYLPWPRFYPKGGIFGKICRTRENLDIVAGKCPDAGFIRLHAPVIGTEAVNYHINFLRHSFPEARFTVRLIPDGLLNRCRHPMGRVKEFGQVFKKVRRLVYPSLNYYFFKGDRTGSDDPIVDRIYVLPDIPHEYQPSKIVELPSFYSESVQSTEDGDLKNALVLSQPLSSMGYLSDHEVASIAYGIHQFLDEAGIEDIHFKRHPRDPRGDFFLPDYHEIEPEKPLEDYVVDHPYDIIIGFSSTGLVTAKMILGGHCRVVSYGLNVSKEKGSEQRKKFERMLTEIGVEVVAHNAGKILETF
;
A
#
# COMPACT_ATOMS: atom_id res chain seq x y z
N MET A 1 -5.49 -45.17 8.97
CA MET A 1 -4.58 -44.02 8.76
C MET A 1 -5.42 -42.76 8.74
N GLY A 2 -5.60 -42.12 9.90
CA GLY A 2 -6.49 -40.96 10.07
C GLY A 2 -5.78 -39.64 9.76
N ARG A 3 -6.41 -38.80 8.93
CA ARG A 3 -5.98 -37.42 8.67
C ARG A 3 -6.09 -36.60 9.97
N ALA A 4 -4.98 -36.35 10.65
CA ALA A 4 -4.89 -35.25 11.62
C ALA A 4 -4.50 -33.96 10.87
N GLY A 5 -5.42 -33.44 10.05
CA GLY A 5 -5.21 -32.19 9.32
C GLY A 5 -5.86 -31.05 10.09
N GLY A 6 -5.12 -30.38 10.98
CA GLY A 6 -5.63 -29.21 11.70
C GLY A 6 -5.92 -28.05 10.74
N THR A 7 -6.86 -27.18 11.12
CA THR A 7 -7.31 -26.04 10.30
C THR A 7 -6.15 -25.08 10.02
N THR A 8 -6.08 -24.57 8.79
CA THR A 8 -5.14 -23.50 8.44
C THR A 8 -5.79 -22.14 8.69
N ILE A 9 -5.09 -21.29 9.43
CA ILE A 9 -5.55 -19.96 9.81
C ILE A 9 -4.60 -18.91 9.27
N ASN A 10 -5.15 -17.97 8.51
CA ASN A 10 -4.44 -16.85 7.91
C ASN A 10 -4.82 -15.57 8.65
N LEU A 11 -3.79 -14.88 9.17
CA LEU A 11 -3.92 -13.64 9.92
C LEU A 11 -3.34 -12.52 9.08
N PHE A 12 -4.16 -11.60 8.60
CA PHE A 12 -3.72 -10.50 7.74
C PHE A 12 -3.60 -9.19 8.53
N MET A 13 -2.40 -8.62 8.59
CA MET A 13 -2.13 -7.35 9.27
C MET A 13 -1.91 -6.23 8.27
N VAL A 14 -2.92 -5.35 8.11
CA VAL A 14 -2.94 -4.30 7.09
C VAL A 14 -2.88 -2.89 7.69
N ALA A 15 -2.19 -1.99 6.99
CA ALA A 15 -1.90 -0.64 7.48
C ALA A 15 -2.07 0.46 6.42
N SER A 16 -2.31 0.08 5.16
CA SER A 16 -2.59 0.96 4.03
C SER A 16 -3.71 0.33 3.16
N PRO A 17 -4.36 1.12 2.29
CA PRO A 17 -5.36 0.59 1.35
C PRO A 17 -4.75 -0.47 0.42
N LEU A 18 -3.54 -0.24 -0.09
CA LEU A 18 -2.79 -1.22 -0.88
C LEU A 18 -2.60 -2.56 -0.14
N HIS A 19 -2.27 -2.52 1.16
CA HIS A 19 -2.16 -3.76 1.97
C HIS A 19 -3.48 -4.51 2.04
N TYR A 20 -4.58 -3.79 2.23
CA TYR A 20 -5.91 -4.39 2.28
C TYR A 20 -6.29 -5.02 0.94
N PHE A 21 -6.06 -4.31 -0.15
CA PHE A 21 -6.35 -4.77 -1.49
C PHE A 21 -5.55 -6.02 -1.87
N CYS A 22 -4.22 -6.01 -1.65
CA CYS A 22 -3.38 -7.20 -1.83
C CYS A 22 -3.82 -8.35 -0.92
N ALA A 23 -4.20 -8.08 0.33
CA ALA A 23 -4.65 -9.09 1.27
C ALA A 23 -5.93 -9.79 0.80
N ARG A 24 -6.89 -9.05 0.22
CA ARG A 24 -8.10 -9.62 -0.38
C ARG A 24 -7.77 -10.61 -1.48
N ILE A 25 -6.91 -10.22 -2.42
CA ILE A 25 -6.51 -11.09 -3.53
C ILE A 25 -5.79 -12.34 -3.02
N ILE A 26 -4.93 -12.18 -2.02
CA ILE A 26 -4.25 -13.31 -1.40
C ILE A 26 -5.26 -14.28 -0.76
N ALA A 27 -6.25 -13.75 -0.04
CA ALA A 27 -7.30 -14.55 0.58
C ALA A 27 -8.13 -15.29 -0.49
N GLU A 28 -8.63 -14.58 -1.51
CA GLU A 28 -9.50 -15.10 -2.56
C GLU A 28 -8.82 -16.13 -3.48
N ARG A 29 -7.52 -15.95 -3.77
CA ARG A 29 -6.78 -16.77 -4.75
C ARG A 29 -5.89 -17.84 -4.14
N PHE A 30 -5.31 -17.60 -2.97
CA PHE A 30 -4.30 -18.49 -2.39
C PHE A 30 -4.71 -19.14 -1.06
N CYS A 31 -5.77 -18.64 -0.43
CA CYS A 31 -6.25 -19.13 0.87
C CYS A 31 -7.72 -19.58 0.79
N ARG A 32 -8.17 -20.02 -0.40
CA ARG A 32 -9.53 -20.52 -0.61
C ARG A 32 -9.78 -21.70 0.33
N ASP A 33 -10.93 -21.68 1.00
CA ASP A 33 -11.36 -22.68 2.00
C ASP A 33 -10.50 -22.73 3.28
N GLU A 34 -9.60 -21.76 3.50
CA GLU A 34 -8.85 -21.58 4.74
C GLU A 34 -9.45 -20.43 5.56
N ALA A 35 -9.36 -20.49 6.90
CA ALA A 35 -9.86 -19.41 7.74
C ALA A 35 -9.01 -18.15 7.56
N CYS A 36 -9.63 -17.02 7.23
CA CYS A 36 -8.99 -15.75 6.92
C CYS A 36 -9.50 -14.64 7.85
N HIS A 37 -8.63 -14.16 8.74
CA HIS A 37 -8.93 -13.07 9.67
C HIS A 37 -8.12 -11.83 9.31
N LEU A 38 -8.82 -10.71 9.13
CA LEU A 38 -8.22 -9.42 8.82
C LEU A 38 -8.12 -8.53 10.06
N PHE A 39 -6.94 -7.94 10.24
CA PHE A 39 -6.63 -6.95 11.25
C PHE A 39 -6.15 -5.67 10.58
N PHE A 40 -6.95 -4.61 10.64
CA PHE A 40 -6.53 -3.29 10.18
C PHE A 40 -6.01 -2.47 11.35
N ILE A 41 -4.86 -1.83 11.19
CA ILE A 41 -4.10 -1.25 12.31
C ILE A 41 -4.25 0.29 12.36
N ARG A 42 -4.77 0.89 11.28
CA ARG A 42 -4.99 2.32 11.13
C ARG A 42 -6.48 2.63 11.00
N ASP A 43 -6.96 3.57 11.79
CA ASP A 43 -8.39 3.91 11.89
C ASP A 43 -8.99 4.40 10.57
N PHE A 44 -8.23 5.14 9.75
CA PHE A 44 -8.70 5.64 8.45
C PHE A 44 -9.09 4.53 7.47
N LEU A 45 -8.62 3.30 7.68
CA LEU A 45 -8.99 2.14 6.86
C LEU A 45 -10.39 1.61 7.16
N SER A 46 -11.02 2.03 8.27
CA SER A 46 -12.37 1.58 8.64
C SER A 46 -13.40 1.79 7.53
N LYS A 47 -13.24 2.84 6.71
CA LYS A 47 -14.10 3.13 5.55
C LYS A 47 -13.77 2.30 4.30
N ALA A 48 -12.53 1.82 4.18
CA ALA A 48 -12.06 1.05 3.04
C ALA A 48 -12.30 -0.45 3.21
N VAL A 49 -12.38 -0.94 4.45
CA VAL A 49 -12.44 -2.37 4.73
C VAL A 49 -13.88 -2.89 4.70
N SER A 50 -14.15 -3.82 3.79
CA SER A 50 -15.36 -4.67 3.77
C SER A 50 -15.20 -5.91 4.65
N ARG A 51 -16.34 -6.38 5.20
CA ARG A 51 -16.44 -7.67 5.91
C ARG A 51 -16.55 -8.86 4.96
N GLU A 52 -16.93 -8.62 3.71
CA GLU A 52 -17.10 -9.65 2.70
C GLU A 52 -15.76 -10.34 2.40
N GLY A 53 -15.78 -11.67 2.27
CA GLY A 53 -14.59 -12.48 2.01
C GLY A 53 -13.69 -12.76 3.23
N TRP A 54 -14.11 -12.38 4.44
CA TRP A 54 -13.34 -12.58 5.68
C TRP A 54 -14.16 -13.31 6.76
N ASP A 55 -13.54 -14.25 7.47
CA ASP A 55 -14.15 -14.88 8.65
C ASP A 55 -14.27 -13.90 9.83
N SER A 56 -13.34 -12.94 9.90
CA SER A 56 -13.49 -11.81 10.80
C SER A 56 -12.67 -10.61 10.36
N VAL A 57 -13.21 -9.42 10.60
CA VAL A 57 -12.52 -8.15 10.43
C VAL A 57 -12.44 -7.44 11.78
N THR A 58 -11.24 -7.14 12.25
CA THR A 58 -11.00 -6.55 13.58
C THR A 58 -10.09 -5.34 13.51
N TYR A 59 -10.47 -4.24 14.17
CA TYR A 59 -9.57 -3.11 14.36
C TYR A 59 -8.51 -3.46 15.41
N LEU A 60 -7.23 -3.32 15.08
CA LEU A 60 -6.11 -3.64 15.95
C LEU A 60 -5.21 -2.40 16.12
N PRO A 61 -5.56 -1.45 17.02
CA PRO A 61 -4.96 -0.12 17.04
C PRO A 61 -3.44 -0.17 17.21
N TRP A 62 -2.70 0.52 16.36
CA TRP A 62 -1.24 0.53 16.42
C TRP A 62 -0.78 1.13 17.76
N PRO A 63 -0.07 0.38 18.62
CA PRO A 63 0.40 0.89 19.93
C PRO A 63 1.16 2.22 19.86
N ARG A 64 1.89 2.48 18.76
CA ARG A 64 2.63 3.73 18.55
C ARG A 64 1.72 4.96 18.47
N PHE A 65 0.59 4.84 17.78
CA PHE A 65 -0.32 5.95 17.48
C PHE A 65 -1.51 6.00 18.45
N TYR A 66 -1.94 4.85 18.97
CA TYR A 66 -3.12 4.72 19.83
C TYR A 66 -2.79 3.96 21.13
N PRO A 67 -1.84 4.45 21.96
CA PRO A 67 -1.57 3.85 23.26
C PRO A 67 -2.81 3.94 24.18
N LYS A 68 -2.91 3.05 25.17
CA LYS A 68 -3.81 3.25 26.30
C LYS A 68 -3.30 4.40 27.20
N GLY A 69 -4.09 4.81 28.17
CA GLY A 69 -3.66 5.80 29.18
C GLY A 69 -2.48 5.30 30.02
N GLY A 70 -1.69 6.24 30.55
CA GLY A 70 -0.58 5.98 31.47
C GLY A 70 0.74 5.61 30.80
N ILE A 71 1.79 5.48 31.62
CA ILE A 71 3.19 5.30 31.20
C ILE A 71 3.41 3.96 30.46
N PHE A 72 2.62 2.94 30.77
CA PHE A 72 2.65 1.63 30.12
C PHE A 72 1.57 1.45 29.03
N GLY A 73 0.93 2.53 28.59
CA GLY A 73 -0.19 2.50 27.65
C GLY A 73 0.10 1.74 26.35
N LYS A 74 1.29 1.90 25.79
CA LYS A 74 1.76 1.17 24.59
C LYS A 74 1.83 -0.33 24.85
N ILE A 75 2.39 -0.70 25.99
CA ILE A 75 2.57 -2.09 26.41
C ILE A 75 1.22 -2.76 26.64
N CYS A 76 0.31 -2.10 27.36
CA CYS A 76 -1.04 -2.62 27.59
C CYS A 76 -1.79 -2.79 26.28
N ARG A 77 -1.67 -1.84 25.34
CA ARG A 77 -2.23 -1.98 23.98
C ARG A 77 -1.64 -3.16 23.23
N THR A 78 -0.32 -3.32 23.22
CA THR A 78 0.33 -4.46 22.54
C THR A 78 -0.19 -5.78 23.10
N ARG A 79 -0.31 -5.93 24.42
CA ARG A 79 -0.79 -7.15 25.05
C ARG A 79 -2.23 -7.49 24.66
N GLU A 80 -3.13 -6.51 24.75
CA GLU A 80 -4.52 -6.69 24.31
C GLU A 80 -4.59 -7.11 22.83
N ASN A 81 -3.80 -6.49 21.98
CA ASN A 81 -3.73 -6.86 20.57
C ASN A 81 -3.22 -8.31 20.39
N LEU A 82 -2.21 -8.73 21.15
CA LEU A 82 -1.70 -10.10 21.14
C LEU A 82 -2.80 -11.11 21.48
N ASP A 83 -3.55 -10.86 22.55
CA ASP A 83 -4.62 -11.73 23.04
C ASP A 83 -5.78 -11.80 22.03
N ILE A 84 -6.18 -10.68 21.42
CA ILE A 84 -7.21 -10.62 20.37
C ILE A 84 -6.83 -11.50 19.17
N VAL A 85 -5.58 -11.41 18.71
CA VAL A 85 -5.11 -12.19 17.56
C VAL A 85 -5.02 -13.68 17.91
N ALA A 86 -4.47 -14.04 19.07
CA ALA A 86 -4.40 -15.43 19.50
C ALA A 86 -5.79 -16.06 19.70
N GLY A 87 -6.78 -15.28 20.12
CA GLY A 87 -8.17 -15.73 20.21
C GLY A 87 -8.79 -16.17 18.88
N LYS A 88 -8.14 -15.89 17.74
CA LYS A 88 -8.54 -16.38 16.41
C LYS A 88 -7.85 -17.69 16.01
N CYS A 89 -6.98 -18.23 16.84
CA CYS A 89 -6.21 -19.43 16.52
C CYS A 89 -6.54 -20.70 17.34
N PRO A 90 -7.73 -20.89 17.94
CA PRO A 90 -8.01 -22.15 18.63
C PRO A 90 -7.94 -23.32 17.63
N ASP A 91 -7.30 -24.42 18.04
CA ASP A 91 -7.18 -25.66 17.27
C ASP A 91 -6.50 -25.55 15.89
N ALA A 92 -5.72 -24.48 15.67
CA ALA A 92 -4.97 -24.29 14.44
C ALA A 92 -3.90 -25.36 14.25
N GLY A 93 -3.93 -26.09 13.14
CA GLY A 93 -2.80 -26.94 12.73
C GLY A 93 -1.69 -26.13 12.06
N PHE A 94 -2.08 -25.05 11.37
CA PHE A 94 -1.16 -24.15 10.67
C PHE A 94 -1.60 -22.70 10.89
N ILE A 95 -0.65 -21.84 11.25
CA ILE A 95 -0.86 -20.41 11.43
C ILE A 95 0.05 -19.65 10.46
N ARG A 96 -0.56 -18.81 9.62
CA ARG A 96 0.15 -17.99 8.63
C ARG A 96 -0.11 -16.52 8.93
N LEU A 97 0.93 -15.79 9.29
CA LEU A 97 0.85 -14.35 9.51
C LEU A 97 1.23 -13.60 8.24
N HIS A 98 0.32 -12.84 7.66
CA HIS A 98 0.53 -12.02 6.47
C HIS A 98 0.72 -10.56 6.89
N ALA A 99 1.86 -9.95 6.58
CA ALA A 99 2.18 -8.58 6.97
C ALA A 99 3.17 -7.93 6.00
N PRO A 100 3.17 -6.60 5.84
CA PRO A 100 4.08 -5.92 4.91
C PRO A 100 5.54 -6.04 5.36
N VAL A 101 5.75 -5.95 6.68
CA VAL A 101 7.06 -6.01 7.32
C VAL A 101 6.95 -6.64 8.70
N ILE A 102 7.93 -7.47 9.10
CA ILE A 102 7.91 -8.16 10.39
C ILE A 102 8.53 -7.35 11.53
N GLY A 103 9.21 -6.24 11.23
CA GLY A 103 10.00 -5.48 12.20
C GLY A 103 9.24 -4.43 13.02
N THR A 104 7.96 -4.21 12.72
CA THR A 104 7.16 -3.21 13.42
C THR A 104 6.63 -3.77 14.74
N GLU A 105 6.43 -2.90 15.74
CA GLU A 105 5.84 -3.31 17.02
C GLU A 105 4.40 -3.83 16.88
N ALA A 106 3.70 -3.47 15.80
CA ALA A 106 2.36 -3.94 15.51
C ALA A 106 2.32 -5.39 15.02
N VAL A 107 3.45 -5.92 14.51
CA VAL A 107 3.52 -7.26 13.90
C VAL A 107 4.45 -8.17 14.70
N ASN A 108 5.66 -7.70 15.03
CA ASN A 108 6.76 -8.55 15.48
C ASN A 108 6.45 -9.37 16.74
N TYR A 109 5.78 -8.77 17.73
CA TYR A 109 5.48 -9.46 18.98
C TYR A 109 4.52 -10.63 18.77
N HIS A 110 3.65 -10.58 17.76
CA HIS A 110 2.74 -11.68 17.44
C HIS A 110 3.50 -12.95 17.03
N ILE A 111 4.68 -12.81 16.41
CA ILE A 111 5.47 -13.96 15.94
C ILE A 111 5.81 -14.90 17.09
N ASN A 112 6.50 -14.41 18.11
CA ASN A 112 6.84 -15.26 19.25
C ASN A 112 5.59 -15.58 20.08
N PHE A 113 4.67 -14.63 20.25
CA PHE A 113 3.49 -14.86 21.06
C PHE A 113 2.66 -16.04 20.54
N LEU A 114 2.38 -16.08 19.24
CA LEU A 114 1.63 -17.16 18.61
C LEU A 114 2.40 -18.48 18.62
N ARG A 115 3.71 -18.45 18.33
CA ARG A 115 4.56 -19.66 18.39
C ARG A 115 4.62 -20.31 19.77
N HIS A 116 4.59 -19.51 20.84
CA HIS A 116 4.60 -20.05 22.21
C HIS A 116 3.20 -20.47 22.68
N SER A 117 2.15 -19.78 22.21
CA SER A 117 0.77 -20.08 22.58
C SER A 117 0.24 -21.32 21.86
N PHE A 118 0.74 -21.61 20.66
CA PHE A 118 0.32 -22.73 19.82
C PHE A 118 1.55 -23.55 19.36
N PRO A 119 2.22 -24.27 20.28
CA PRO A 119 3.47 -24.98 19.97
C PRO A 119 3.30 -26.14 18.97
N GLU A 120 2.11 -26.76 18.95
CA GLU A 120 1.78 -27.85 18.02
C GLU A 120 1.45 -27.34 16.60
N ALA A 121 1.14 -26.05 16.47
CA ALA A 121 0.81 -25.45 15.19
C ALA A 121 2.07 -25.08 14.40
N ARG A 122 2.11 -25.39 13.11
CA ARG A 122 3.18 -24.88 12.25
C ARG A 122 2.94 -23.39 11.98
N PHE A 123 3.88 -22.55 12.41
CA PHE A 123 3.82 -21.11 12.22
C PHE A 123 4.74 -20.64 11.08
N THR A 124 4.19 -19.87 10.12
CA THR A 124 4.99 -19.17 9.10
C THR A 124 4.53 -17.72 8.92
N VAL A 125 5.40 -16.89 8.34
CA VAL A 125 5.11 -15.50 8.00
C VAL A 125 5.17 -15.33 6.49
N ARG A 126 4.26 -14.54 5.94
CA ARG A 126 4.20 -14.20 4.52
C ARG A 126 4.23 -12.69 4.36
N LEU A 127 5.06 -12.20 3.46
CA LEU A 127 5.14 -10.76 3.21
C LEU A 127 4.14 -10.33 2.15
N ILE A 128 3.37 -9.28 2.43
CA ILE A 128 2.48 -8.64 1.45
C ILE A 128 3.14 -7.39 0.85
N PRO A 129 2.78 -6.96 -0.38
CA PRO A 129 3.36 -5.77 -1.00
C PRO A 129 3.14 -4.49 -0.18
N ASP A 130 4.23 -3.84 0.25
CA ASP A 130 4.28 -2.52 0.91
C ASP A 130 4.73 -1.43 -0.08
N GLY A 131 4.15 -1.48 -1.28
CA GLY A 131 4.50 -0.64 -2.41
C GLY A 131 6.01 -0.50 -2.63
N LEU A 132 6.52 0.72 -2.48
CA LEU A 132 7.92 1.09 -2.74
C LEU A 132 8.96 0.42 -1.84
N LEU A 133 8.58 0.01 -0.64
CA LEU A 133 9.52 -0.60 0.30
C LEU A 133 9.87 -2.05 -0.08
N ASN A 134 9.11 -2.65 -1.00
CA ASN A 134 9.28 -4.06 -1.38
C ASN A 134 10.07 -4.28 -2.68
N ARG A 135 10.80 -3.27 -3.17
CA ARG A 135 11.57 -3.38 -4.42
C ARG A 135 13.03 -3.75 -4.19
N CYS A 136 13.66 -3.16 -3.18
CA CYS A 136 15.07 -3.37 -2.91
C CYS A 136 15.28 -4.00 -1.54
N ARG A 137 16.36 -4.78 -1.40
CA ARG A 137 16.80 -5.15 -0.06
C ARG A 137 17.24 -3.90 0.68
N HIS A 138 16.71 -3.72 1.88
CA HIS A 138 17.07 -2.67 2.81
C HIS A 138 17.88 -3.29 3.95
N PRO A 139 19.20 -3.46 3.78
CA PRO A 139 20.02 -4.09 4.80
C PRO A 139 19.85 -3.36 6.13
N MET A 140 19.47 -4.12 7.16
CA MET A 140 19.09 -3.56 8.45
C MET A 140 20.28 -2.84 9.11
N GLY A 141 21.51 -3.32 8.85
CA GLY A 141 22.74 -2.81 9.44
C GLY A 141 22.90 -3.20 10.91
N ARG A 142 24.14 -3.39 11.35
CA ARG A 142 24.47 -3.95 12.68
C ARG A 142 23.86 -3.19 13.86
N VAL A 143 23.72 -1.87 13.74
CA VAL A 143 23.15 -1.01 14.80
C VAL A 143 21.67 -1.34 15.04
N LYS A 144 20.87 -1.50 13.98
CA LYS A 144 19.44 -1.82 14.13
C LYS A 144 19.24 -3.27 14.56
N GLU A 145 20.10 -4.19 14.14
CA GLU A 145 20.10 -5.57 14.63
C GLU A 145 20.30 -5.60 16.16
N PHE A 146 21.30 -4.87 16.67
CA PHE A 146 21.51 -4.74 18.11
C PHE A 146 20.36 -3.99 18.80
N GLY A 147 19.80 -2.98 18.15
CA GLY A 147 18.64 -2.22 18.64
C GLY A 147 17.42 -3.08 18.97
N GLN A 148 17.25 -4.23 18.30
CA GLN A 148 16.18 -5.18 18.62
C GLN A 148 16.32 -5.75 20.04
N VAL A 149 17.53 -5.80 20.62
CA VAL A 149 17.77 -6.36 21.95
C VAL A 149 17.03 -5.56 23.01
N PHE A 150 17.04 -4.23 22.89
CA PHE A 150 16.28 -3.34 23.76
C PHE A 150 14.77 -3.58 23.68
N LYS A 151 14.25 -3.97 22.51
CA LYS A 151 12.82 -4.30 22.37
C LYS A 151 12.46 -5.60 23.09
N LYS A 152 13.41 -6.55 23.18
CA LYS A 152 13.23 -7.81 23.91
C LYS A 152 13.29 -7.63 25.43
N VAL A 153 13.98 -6.61 25.94
CA VAL A 153 14.03 -6.28 27.38
C VAL A 153 12.62 -6.07 27.96
N ARG A 154 11.65 -5.66 27.14
CA ARG A 154 10.24 -5.54 27.55
C ARG A 154 9.64 -6.84 28.09
N ARG A 155 10.21 -8.01 27.75
CA ARG A 155 9.82 -9.30 28.32
C ARG A 155 9.99 -9.38 29.84
N LEU A 156 10.88 -8.58 30.42
CA LEU A 156 11.10 -8.53 31.86
C LEU A 156 9.92 -7.90 32.60
N VAL A 157 9.23 -6.96 31.95
CA VAL A 157 8.01 -6.33 32.49
C VAL A 157 6.80 -7.23 32.22
N TYR A 158 6.71 -7.79 31.01
CA TYR A 158 5.66 -8.75 30.64
C TYR A 158 6.22 -9.86 29.76
N PRO A 159 6.24 -11.12 30.21
CA PRO A 159 6.83 -12.24 29.47
C PRO A 159 6.29 -12.45 28.05
N SER A 160 5.03 -12.10 27.81
CA SER A 160 4.39 -12.18 26.48
C SER A 160 4.98 -11.19 25.46
N LEU A 161 5.66 -10.13 25.89
CA LEU A 161 6.33 -9.16 25.01
C LEU A 161 7.72 -9.62 24.60
N ASN A 162 7.77 -10.79 23.98
CA ASN A 162 9.00 -11.41 23.51
C ASN A 162 9.27 -11.02 22.05
N TYR A 163 10.12 -10.02 21.82
CA TYR A 163 10.46 -9.57 20.46
C TYR A 163 11.18 -10.68 19.67
N TYR A 164 10.76 -10.91 18.43
CA TYR A 164 11.38 -11.84 17.48
C TYR A 164 12.56 -11.19 16.79
N PHE A 165 13.75 -11.79 16.97
CA PHE A 165 14.97 -11.33 16.34
C PHE A 165 15.09 -11.86 14.91
N PHE A 166 15.44 -10.98 14.00
CA PHE A 166 15.76 -11.33 12.62
C PHE A 166 16.92 -10.48 12.10
N LYS A 167 17.58 -10.93 11.03
CA LYS A 167 18.77 -10.31 10.45
C LYS A 167 18.66 -10.20 8.93
N GLY A 168 19.58 -9.47 8.33
CA GLY A 168 19.63 -9.26 6.88
C GLY A 168 18.75 -8.08 6.48
N ASP A 169 17.63 -8.35 5.82
CA ASP A 169 16.73 -7.33 5.32
C ASP A 169 15.79 -6.74 6.40
N ARG A 170 15.51 -5.45 6.29
CA ARG A 170 14.66 -4.70 7.23
C ARG A 170 13.20 -5.14 7.20
N THR A 171 12.69 -5.64 6.07
CA THR A 171 11.32 -6.15 5.98
C THR A 171 11.17 -7.52 6.64
N GLY A 172 12.28 -8.27 6.73
CA GLY A 172 12.32 -9.66 7.20
C GLY A 172 12.36 -10.70 6.10
N SER A 173 12.44 -10.29 4.82
CA SER A 173 12.42 -11.17 3.65
C SER A 173 13.46 -12.31 3.68
N ASP A 174 14.65 -12.04 4.24
CA ASP A 174 15.70 -13.06 4.38
C ASP A 174 15.47 -14.05 5.51
N ASP A 175 14.58 -13.74 6.46
CA ASP A 175 14.42 -14.57 7.66
C ASP A 175 13.77 -15.93 7.29
N PRO A 176 14.25 -17.06 7.86
CA PRO A 176 13.66 -18.37 7.58
C PRO A 176 12.20 -18.51 7.99
N ILE A 177 11.71 -17.68 8.91
CA ILE A 177 10.29 -17.69 9.28
C ILE A 177 9.38 -17.19 8.16
N VAL A 178 9.94 -16.38 7.25
CA VAL A 178 9.26 -15.91 6.05
C VAL A 178 9.38 -16.98 4.97
N ASP A 179 8.28 -17.69 4.70
CA ASP A 179 8.22 -18.76 3.72
C ASP A 179 7.78 -18.27 2.33
N ARG A 180 7.02 -17.16 2.27
CA ARG A 180 6.50 -16.60 1.02
C ARG A 180 6.54 -15.08 1.03
N ILE A 181 6.80 -14.49 -0.13
CA ILE A 181 6.81 -13.05 -0.39
C ILE A 181 5.94 -12.81 -1.60
N TYR A 182 4.83 -12.12 -1.41
CA TYR A 182 3.96 -11.71 -2.49
C TYR A 182 4.51 -10.45 -3.15
N VAL A 183 4.60 -10.47 -4.47
CA VAL A 183 5.10 -9.35 -5.29
C VAL A 183 4.03 -8.92 -6.29
N LEU A 184 4.07 -7.64 -6.65
CA LEU A 184 3.20 -7.10 -7.70
C LEU A 184 3.76 -7.48 -9.06
N PRO A 185 2.90 -7.74 -10.06
CA PRO A 185 3.34 -8.08 -11.40
C PRO A 185 4.13 -6.92 -12.02
N ASP A 186 5.12 -7.27 -12.85
CA ASP A 186 5.96 -6.33 -13.61
C ASP A 186 6.78 -5.33 -12.78
N ILE A 187 6.85 -5.49 -11.45
CA ILE A 187 7.68 -4.64 -10.58
C ILE A 187 9.00 -5.33 -10.26
N PRO A 188 10.16 -4.74 -10.63
CA PRO A 188 11.46 -5.32 -10.30
C PRO A 188 11.67 -5.46 -8.79
N HIS A 189 12.21 -6.61 -8.37
CA HIS A 189 12.48 -6.92 -6.96
C HIS A 189 13.79 -7.72 -6.75
N GLU A 190 14.43 -7.53 -5.59
CA GLU A 190 15.71 -8.20 -5.22
C GLU A 190 15.54 -9.41 -4.29
N TYR A 191 14.32 -9.93 -4.13
CA TYR A 191 14.05 -11.03 -3.21
C TYR A 191 14.53 -12.40 -3.71
N GLN A 192 14.67 -13.36 -2.79
CA GLN A 192 15.07 -14.72 -3.11
C GLN A 192 13.99 -15.42 -3.98
N PRO A 193 14.33 -15.90 -5.19
CA PRO A 193 13.35 -16.47 -6.12
C PRO A 193 12.49 -17.61 -5.55
N SER A 194 13.05 -18.42 -4.65
CA SER A 194 12.34 -19.56 -4.04
C SER A 194 11.19 -19.18 -3.11
N LYS A 195 11.12 -17.92 -2.65
CA LYS A 195 10.06 -17.42 -1.76
C LYS A 195 9.01 -16.60 -2.51
N ILE A 196 9.26 -16.23 -3.76
CA ILE A 196 8.45 -15.25 -4.48
C ILE A 196 7.19 -15.92 -5.02
N VAL A 197 6.07 -15.24 -4.84
CA VAL A 197 4.79 -15.55 -5.49
C VAL A 197 4.24 -14.25 -6.06
N GLU A 198 4.12 -14.20 -7.38
CA GLU A 198 3.53 -13.07 -8.07
C GLU A 198 2.02 -13.06 -7.84
N LEU A 199 1.48 -11.89 -7.49
CA LEU A 199 0.05 -11.70 -7.44
C LEU A 199 -0.51 -11.61 -8.86
N PRO A 200 -1.72 -12.14 -9.11
CA PRO A 200 -2.36 -11.93 -10.40
C PRO A 200 -2.53 -10.44 -10.66
N SER A 201 -2.60 -10.07 -11.95
CA SER A 201 -2.99 -8.71 -12.34
C SER A 201 -4.28 -8.34 -11.63
N PHE A 202 -4.31 -7.11 -11.11
CA PHE A 202 -5.46 -6.58 -10.39
C PHE A 202 -6.60 -6.22 -11.33
N TYR A 203 -6.33 -6.23 -12.63
CA TYR A 203 -7.29 -6.01 -13.69
C TYR A 203 -8.06 -7.30 -14.00
N SER A 204 -9.39 -7.23 -13.98
CA SER A 204 -10.26 -8.28 -14.51
C SER A 204 -10.79 -7.82 -15.87
N GLU A 205 -10.41 -8.52 -16.94
CA GLU A 205 -10.89 -8.27 -18.32
C GLU A 205 -12.43 -8.26 -18.44
N SER A 206 -13.13 -8.85 -17.46
CA SER A 206 -14.60 -8.86 -17.41
C SER A 206 -15.26 -7.48 -17.34
N VAL A 207 -14.51 -6.42 -16.98
CA VAL A 207 -15.03 -5.06 -16.83
C VAL A 207 -15.03 -4.28 -18.17
N GLN A 208 -14.36 -4.80 -19.20
CA GLN A 208 -14.22 -4.14 -20.51
C GLN A 208 -15.45 -4.29 -21.43
N SER A 209 -16.59 -4.73 -20.90
CA SER A 209 -17.82 -4.92 -21.70
C SER A 209 -18.96 -4.07 -21.16
N THR A 210 -18.84 -2.76 -21.35
CA THR A 210 -19.99 -1.85 -21.31
C THR A 210 -20.08 -1.09 -22.63
N GLU A 211 -21.30 -1.05 -23.15
CA GLU A 211 -21.71 -0.85 -24.54
C GLU A 211 -21.57 0.61 -25.08
N ASP A 212 -20.70 1.44 -24.50
CA ASP A 212 -20.37 2.77 -25.03
C ASP A 212 -19.00 2.69 -25.71
N GLY A 213 -18.97 2.90 -27.02
CA GLY A 213 -17.77 2.68 -27.84
C GLY A 213 -16.56 3.49 -27.37
N ASP A 214 -15.50 2.79 -26.95
CA ASP A 214 -14.07 3.13 -27.02
C ASP A 214 -13.65 4.61 -26.86
N LEU A 215 -14.36 5.42 -26.06
CA LEU A 215 -13.87 6.74 -25.67
C LEU A 215 -12.62 6.54 -24.81
N LYS A 216 -11.48 7.02 -25.30
CA LYS A 216 -10.26 7.02 -24.51
C LYS A 216 -10.42 7.97 -23.35
N ASN A 217 -10.23 7.46 -22.14
CA ASN A 217 -10.53 8.19 -20.93
C ASN A 217 -9.26 8.48 -20.11
N ALA A 218 -9.31 9.55 -19.32
CA ALA A 218 -8.24 9.89 -18.40
C ALA A 218 -8.76 10.30 -17.04
N LEU A 219 -7.94 10.05 -16.01
CA LEU A 219 -8.18 10.55 -14.66
C LEU A 219 -7.09 11.52 -14.24
N VAL A 220 -7.50 12.77 -13.99
CA VAL A 220 -6.64 13.81 -13.41
C VAL A 220 -6.75 13.78 -11.89
N LEU A 221 -5.62 13.59 -11.22
CA LEU A 221 -5.50 13.60 -9.77
C LEU A 221 -4.99 14.95 -9.27
N SER A 222 -5.84 15.66 -8.52
CA SER A 222 -5.43 16.91 -7.85
C SER A 222 -4.53 16.68 -6.64
N GLN A 223 -3.90 17.76 -6.19
CA GLN A 223 -3.03 17.79 -5.03
C GLN A 223 -2.97 19.22 -4.49
N PRO A 224 -2.99 19.43 -3.15
CA PRO A 224 -3.00 20.78 -2.55
C PRO A 224 -1.65 21.50 -2.65
N LEU A 225 -1.21 21.85 -3.86
CA LEU A 225 0.10 22.44 -4.12
C LEU A 225 0.10 23.94 -3.92
N SER A 226 -0.96 24.61 -4.38
CA SER A 226 -1.15 26.05 -4.19
C SER A 226 -1.37 26.38 -2.71
N SER A 227 -2.26 25.64 -2.06
CA SER A 227 -2.63 25.85 -0.65
C SER A 227 -1.50 25.51 0.33
N MET A 228 -0.59 24.60 -0.04
CA MET A 228 0.62 24.32 0.75
C MET A 228 1.81 25.23 0.37
N GLY A 229 1.65 26.14 -0.59
CA GLY A 229 2.68 27.09 -1.01
C GLY A 229 3.83 26.46 -1.80
N TYR A 230 3.64 25.27 -2.38
CA TYR A 230 4.62 24.63 -3.25
C TYR A 230 4.66 25.26 -4.64
N LEU A 231 3.51 25.74 -5.12
CA LEU A 231 3.33 26.41 -6.41
C LEU A 231 2.48 27.68 -6.20
N SER A 232 2.69 28.68 -7.05
CA SER A 232 1.80 29.83 -7.19
C SER A 232 0.58 29.47 -8.03
N ASP A 233 -0.49 30.26 -7.93
CA ASP A 233 -1.71 30.06 -8.72
C ASP A 233 -1.44 30.08 -10.24
N HIS A 234 -0.52 30.94 -10.68
CA HIS A 234 -0.08 30.98 -12.09
C HIS A 234 0.65 29.69 -12.50
N GLU A 235 1.52 29.15 -11.65
CA GLU A 235 2.20 27.87 -11.92
C GLU A 235 1.20 26.71 -11.97
N VAL A 236 0.22 26.67 -11.07
CA VAL A 236 -0.85 25.66 -11.09
C VAL A 236 -1.69 25.76 -12.36
N ALA A 237 -2.13 26.95 -12.75
CA ALA A 237 -2.90 27.16 -13.97
C ALA A 237 -2.11 26.75 -15.22
N SER A 238 -0.82 27.12 -15.28
CA SER A 238 0.07 26.74 -16.38
C SER A 238 0.24 25.22 -16.49
N ILE A 239 0.39 24.52 -15.36
CA ILE A 239 0.47 23.05 -15.34
C ILE A 239 -0.87 22.41 -15.69
N ALA A 240 -1.99 22.95 -15.22
CA ALA A 240 -3.33 22.46 -15.56
C ALA A 240 -3.56 22.45 -17.07
N TYR A 241 -3.20 23.56 -17.73
CA TYR A 241 -3.26 23.66 -19.19
C TYR A 241 -2.27 22.71 -19.88
N GLY A 242 -1.06 22.56 -19.35
CA GLY A 242 -0.08 21.61 -19.88
C GLY A 242 -0.55 20.15 -19.80
N ILE A 243 -1.24 19.78 -18.71
CA ILE A 243 -1.89 18.47 -18.55
C ILE A 243 -2.99 18.31 -19.59
N HIS A 244 -3.86 19.31 -19.74
CA HIS A 244 -4.95 19.27 -20.72
C HIS A 244 -4.43 19.07 -22.15
N GLN A 245 -3.44 19.87 -22.57
CA GLN A 245 -2.82 19.73 -23.88
C GLN A 245 -2.16 18.34 -24.06
N PHE A 246 -1.52 17.81 -23.02
CA PHE A 246 -0.94 16.46 -23.08
C PHE A 246 -2.02 15.38 -23.29
N LEU A 247 -3.18 15.52 -22.66
CA LEU A 247 -4.31 14.59 -22.82
C LEU A 247 -4.96 14.72 -24.21
N ASP A 248 -5.11 15.95 -24.71
CA ASP A 248 -5.61 16.23 -26.07
C ASP A 248 -4.67 15.64 -27.14
N GLU A 249 -3.35 15.83 -27.01
CA GLU A 249 -2.34 15.23 -27.90
C GLU A 249 -2.35 13.69 -27.85
N ALA A 250 -2.79 13.10 -26.74
CA ALA A 250 -2.96 11.65 -26.60
C ALA A 250 -4.30 11.13 -27.16
N GLY A 251 -5.18 12.02 -27.61
CA GLY A 251 -6.51 11.72 -28.13
C GLY A 251 -7.48 11.24 -27.05
N ILE A 252 -7.36 11.77 -25.84
CA ILE A 252 -8.34 11.53 -24.76
C ILE A 252 -9.57 12.38 -25.01
N GLU A 253 -10.74 11.75 -24.95
CA GLU A 253 -12.03 12.39 -25.23
C GLU A 253 -12.86 12.60 -23.96
N ASP A 254 -12.63 11.77 -22.93
CA ASP A 254 -13.33 11.83 -21.65
C ASP A 254 -12.34 12.03 -20.49
N ILE A 255 -12.39 13.20 -19.86
CA ILE A 255 -11.47 13.56 -18.77
C ILE A 255 -12.23 13.63 -17.45
N HIS A 256 -11.95 12.65 -16.60
CA HIS A 256 -12.41 12.64 -15.22
C HIS A 256 -11.41 13.36 -14.30
N PHE A 257 -11.92 14.02 -13.28
CA PHE A 257 -11.12 14.71 -12.28
C PHE A 257 -11.47 14.20 -10.88
N LYS A 258 -10.46 13.82 -10.11
CA LYS A 258 -10.63 13.44 -8.70
C LYS A 258 -9.98 14.45 -7.77
N ARG A 259 -10.82 15.08 -6.94
CA ARG A 259 -10.38 16.04 -5.93
C ARG A 259 -9.64 15.34 -4.78
N HIS A 260 -8.57 15.96 -4.30
CA HIS A 260 -7.85 15.51 -3.12
C HIS A 260 -8.60 16.02 -1.88
N PRO A 261 -8.84 15.21 -0.83
CA PRO A 261 -9.63 15.64 0.33
C PRO A 261 -9.09 16.86 1.09
N ARG A 262 -7.81 17.19 0.87
CA ARG A 262 -7.12 18.35 1.45
C ARG A 262 -6.94 19.50 0.47
N ASP A 263 -7.49 19.38 -0.73
CA ASP A 263 -7.42 20.38 -1.79
C ASP A 263 -8.81 20.92 -2.13
N PRO A 264 -9.37 21.81 -1.32
CA PRO A 264 -10.68 22.39 -1.60
C PRO A 264 -10.67 23.26 -2.86
N ARG A 265 -9.49 23.72 -3.32
CA ARG A 265 -9.37 24.58 -4.51
C ARG A 265 -9.51 23.80 -5.81
N GLY A 266 -9.16 22.51 -5.80
CA GLY A 266 -9.17 21.67 -6.98
C GLY A 266 -8.04 22.07 -7.93
N ASP A 267 -6.80 22.06 -7.43
CA ASP A 267 -5.64 22.31 -8.28
C ASP A 267 -5.68 21.33 -9.49
N PHE A 268 -5.47 21.89 -10.69
CA PHE A 268 -5.56 21.23 -11.99
C PHE A 268 -6.97 20.94 -12.54
N PHE A 269 -8.04 21.37 -11.87
CA PHE A 269 -9.39 21.27 -12.43
C PHE A 269 -9.59 22.26 -13.59
N LEU A 270 -10.17 21.80 -14.68
CA LEU A 270 -10.63 22.64 -15.80
C LEU A 270 -12.14 22.42 -16.03
N PRO A 271 -12.87 23.41 -16.60
CA PRO A 271 -14.33 23.35 -16.71
C PRO A 271 -14.89 22.21 -17.58
N ASP A 272 -14.09 21.68 -18.48
CA ASP A 272 -14.40 20.57 -19.38
C ASP A 272 -14.19 19.20 -18.74
N TYR A 273 -13.67 19.13 -17.51
CA TYR A 273 -13.47 17.87 -16.78
C TYR A 273 -14.71 17.45 -16.01
N HIS A 274 -14.97 16.15 -15.96
CA HIS A 274 -16.02 15.56 -15.14
C HIS A 274 -15.49 15.23 -13.74
N GLU A 275 -15.91 15.99 -12.72
CA GLU A 275 -15.52 15.70 -11.35
C GLU A 275 -16.19 14.42 -10.84
N ILE A 276 -15.39 13.47 -10.37
CA ILE A 276 -15.85 12.22 -9.76
C ILE A 276 -15.66 12.25 -8.25
N GLU A 277 -16.65 11.75 -7.53
CA GLU A 277 -16.58 11.50 -6.08
C GLU A 277 -16.85 10.01 -5.79
N PRO A 278 -15.82 9.15 -5.92
CA PRO A 278 -15.97 7.72 -5.63
C PRO A 278 -16.43 7.47 -4.19
N GLU A 279 -17.46 6.63 -4.02
CA GLU A 279 -17.88 6.15 -2.69
C GLU A 279 -16.82 5.22 -2.05
N LYS A 280 -16.05 4.53 -2.89
CA LYS A 280 -14.97 3.61 -2.50
C LYS A 280 -13.60 4.33 -2.57
N PRO A 281 -12.55 3.79 -1.91
CA PRO A 281 -11.18 4.27 -2.11
C PRO A 281 -10.79 4.27 -3.60
N LEU A 282 -9.87 5.17 -3.97
CA LEU A 282 -9.42 5.31 -5.36
C LEU A 282 -8.88 3.98 -5.92
N GLU A 283 -8.24 3.19 -5.07
CA GLU A 283 -7.70 1.87 -5.38
C GLU A 283 -8.76 0.88 -5.88
N ASP A 284 -9.91 0.83 -5.23
CA ASP A 284 -11.01 -0.04 -5.65
C ASP A 284 -11.72 0.55 -6.87
N TYR A 285 -11.88 1.88 -6.91
CA TYR A 285 -12.56 2.56 -8.00
C TYR A 285 -11.87 2.35 -9.35
N VAL A 286 -10.53 2.45 -9.42
CA VAL A 286 -9.79 2.30 -10.69
C VAL A 286 -9.78 0.86 -11.21
N VAL A 287 -10.07 -0.12 -10.35
CA VAL A 287 -10.25 -1.52 -10.76
C VAL A 287 -11.60 -1.70 -11.47
N ASP A 288 -12.63 -1.10 -10.89
CA ASP A 288 -14.00 -1.12 -11.43
C ASP A 288 -14.15 -0.19 -12.66
N HIS A 289 -13.29 0.83 -12.77
CA HIS A 289 -13.31 1.84 -13.84
C HIS A 289 -11.87 2.08 -14.34
N PRO A 290 -11.34 1.19 -15.20
CA PRO A 290 -9.99 1.34 -15.73
C PRO A 290 -9.87 2.60 -16.60
N TYR A 291 -8.71 3.25 -16.51
CA TYR A 291 -8.38 4.43 -17.33
C TYR A 291 -7.21 4.17 -18.26
N ASP A 292 -7.24 4.75 -19.46
CA ASP A 292 -6.09 4.71 -20.38
C ASP A 292 -4.93 5.53 -19.81
N ILE A 293 -5.23 6.70 -19.25
CA ILE A 293 -4.24 7.62 -18.66
C ILE A 293 -4.66 8.06 -17.26
N ILE A 294 -3.77 7.91 -16.28
CA ILE A 294 -3.93 8.55 -14.96
C ILE A 294 -2.79 9.54 -14.77
N ILE A 295 -3.12 10.82 -14.66
CA ILE A 295 -2.15 11.92 -14.62
C ILE A 295 -2.29 12.76 -13.36
N GLY A 296 -1.16 13.21 -12.83
CA GLY A 296 -1.13 14.13 -11.69
C GLY A 296 0.27 14.69 -11.46
N PHE A 297 0.47 15.44 -10.39
CA PHE A 297 1.77 16.06 -10.10
C PHE A 297 2.72 15.10 -9.37
N SER A 298 2.57 14.93 -8.05
CA SER A 298 3.40 14.04 -7.21
C SER A 298 2.56 13.15 -6.29
N SER A 299 1.33 12.85 -6.70
CA SER A 299 0.37 12.13 -5.88
C SER A 299 0.81 10.69 -5.67
N THR A 300 0.74 10.23 -4.40
CA THR A 300 0.88 8.81 -4.06
C THR A 300 -0.15 7.93 -4.77
N GLY A 301 -1.28 8.52 -5.20
CA GLY A 301 -2.28 7.83 -6.00
C GLY A 301 -1.73 7.36 -7.35
N LEU A 302 -0.74 8.04 -7.94
CA LEU A 302 -0.07 7.59 -9.17
C LEU A 302 0.69 6.29 -8.94
N VAL A 303 1.45 6.20 -7.85
CA VAL A 303 2.18 4.98 -7.49
C VAL A 303 1.20 3.82 -7.30
N THR A 304 0.11 4.04 -6.56
CA THR A 304 -0.89 3.00 -6.33
C THR A 304 -1.63 2.61 -7.61
N ALA A 305 -2.00 3.58 -8.45
CA ALA A 305 -2.61 3.32 -9.76
C ALA A 305 -1.70 2.47 -10.64
N LYS A 306 -0.39 2.78 -10.69
CA LYS A 306 0.57 1.98 -11.48
C LYS A 306 0.73 0.57 -10.92
N MET A 307 0.70 0.43 -9.59
CA MET A 307 0.75 -0.86 -8.91
C MET A 307 -0.48 -1.74 -9.15
N ILE A 308 -1.65 -1.12 -9.32
CA ILE A 308 -2.92 -1.82 -9.56
C ILE A 308 -3.10 -2.12 -11.06
N LEU A 309 -3.01 -1.09 -11.91
CA LEU A 309 -3.31 -1.23 -13.34
C LEU A 309 -2.12 -1.73 -14.17
N GLY A 310 -0.92 -1.76 -13.61
CA GLY A 310 0.27 -2.34 -14.26
C GLY A 310 0.55 -1.73 -15.63
N GLY A 311 0.74 -2.60 -16.64
CA GLY A 311 0.96 -2.20 -18.03
C GLY A 311 -0.28 -1.68 -18.77
N HIS A 312 -1.48 -1.83 -18.20
CA HIS A 312 -2.74 -1.48 -18.87
C HIS A 312 -3.10 -0.01 -18.81
N CYS A 313 -2.45 0.76 -17.93
CA CYS A 313 -2.67 2.20 -17.78
C CYS A 313 -1.34 2.96 -17.89
N ARG A 314 -1.37 4.05 -18.66
CA ARG A 314 -0.29 5.03 -18.69
C ARG A 314 -0.44 5.95 -17.49
N VAL A 315 0.41 5.76 -16.50
CA VAL A 315 0.44 6.63 -15.31
C VAL A 315 1.50 7.70 -15.48
N VAL A 316 1.09 8.97 -15.39
CA VAL A 316 1.92 10.12 -15.72
C VAL A 316 2.05 11.07 -14.52
N SER A 317 3.29 11.41 -14.19
CA SER A 317 3.65 12.49 -13.28
C SER A 317 4.08 13.70 -14.10
N TYR A 318 3.26 14.74 -14.11
CA TYR A 318 3.44 15.92 -14.95
C TYR A 318 3.92 17.13 -14.14
N GLY A 319 4.94 17.82 -14.64
CA GLY A 319 5.36 19.14 -14.13
C GLY A 319 6.24 19.14 -12.88
N LEU A 320 6.75 17.98 -12.43
CA LEU A 320 7.64 17.89 -11.26
C LEU A 320 8.84 18.85 -11.32
N ASN A 321 9.33 19.14 -12.53
CA ASN A 321 10.45 20.05 -12.77
C ASN A 321 10.21 21.49 -12.27
N VAL A 322 8.94 21.89 -12.08
CA VAL A 322 8.52 23.23 -11.63
C VAL A 322 8.49 23.34 -10.10
N SER A 323 8.54 22.22 -9.37
CA SER A 323 8.49 22.20 -7.91
C SER A 323 9.64 23.00 -7.28
N LYS A 324 9.29 23.88 -6.33
CA LYS A 324 10.24 24.69 -5.53
C LYS A 324 10.85 23.94 -4.34
N GLU A 325 10.70 22.61 -4.27
CA GLU A 325 11.23 21.82 -3.14
C GLU A 325 12.71 22.12 -2.86
N LYS A 326 13.04 22.31 -1.58
CA LYS A 326 14.31 22.83 -1.04
C LYS A 326 15.55 21.95 -1.27
N GLY A 327 15.55 21.06 -2.25
CA GLY A 327 16.71 20.25 -2.61
C GLY A 327 16.53 19.52 -3.93
N SER A 328 17.30 19.89 -4.94
CA SER A 328 17.35 19.23 -6.26
C SER A 328 17.59 17.71 -6.16
N GLU A 329 18.31 17.26 -5.12
CA GLU A 329 18.58 15.83 -4.88
C GLU A 329 17.36 15.04 -4.38
N GLN A 330 16.49 15.65 -3.56
CA GLN A 330 15.26 14.98 -3.09
C GLN A 330 14.27 14.81 -4.25
N ARG A 331 14.14 15.84 -5.10
CA ARG A 331 13.34 15.79 -6.33
C ARG A 331 13.85 14.70 -7.29
N LYS A 332 15.15 14.69 -7.62
CA LYS A 332 15.76 13.65 -8.46
C LYS A 332 15.60 12.25 -7.89
N LYS A 333 15.59 12.10 -6.57
CA LYS A 333 15.36 10.80 -5.91
C LYS A 333 13.90 10.36 -6.08
N PHE A 334 12.95 11.29 -5.97
CA PHE A 334 11.54 11.02 -6.20
C PHE A 334 11.23 10.73 -7.67
N GLU A 335 11.76 11.52 -8.61
CA GLU A 335 11.66 11.28 -10.06
C GLU A 335 12.19 9.89 -10.43
N ARG A 336 13.41 9.55 -9.97
CA ARG A 336 13.97 8.21 -10.18
C ARG A 336 13.05 7.12 -9.65
N MET A 337 12.54 7.30 -8.43
CA MET A 337 11.64 6.34 -7.82
C MET A 337 10.36 6.15 -8.66
N LEU A 338 9.76 7.22 -9.20
CA LEU A 338 8.59 7.14 -10.08
C LEU A 338 8.90 6.42 -11.39
N THR A 339 9.95 6.84 -12.09
CA THR A 339 10.39 6.21 -13.35
C THR A 339 10.69 4.73 -13.17
N GLU A 340 11.33 4.36 -12.07
CA GLU A 340 11.64 2.97 -11.76
C GLU A 340 10.38 2.11 -11.51
N ILE A 341 9.25 2.69 -11.06
CA ILE A 341 7.95 1.98 -10.96
C ILE A 341 7.23 1.92 -12.32
N GLY A 342 7.76 2.61 -13.33
CA GLY A 342 7.11 2.77 -14.63
C GLY A 342 6.04 3.86 -14.65
N VAL A 343 6.12 4.84 -13.74
CA VAL A 343 5.39 6.11 -13.87
C VAL A 343 6.17 7.02 -14.81
N GLU A 344 5.52 7.50 -15.86
CA GLU A 344 6.10 8.38 -16.86
C GLU A 344 6.27 9.80 -16.28
N VAL A 345 7.47 10.35 -16.28
CA VAL A 345 7.73 11.70 -15.74
C VAL A 345 7.83 12.67 -16.92
N VAL A 346 6.85 13.57 -17.03
CA VAL A 346 6.76 14.55 -18.11
C VAL A 346 7.07 15.94 -17.56
N ALA A 347 8.05 16.61 -18.16
CA ALA A 347 8.44 17.95 -17.77
C ALA A 347 7.45 18.98 -18.31
N HIS A 348 7.05 19.94 -17.48
CA HIS A 348 6.28 21.09 -17.91
C HIS A 348 7.20 22.11 -18.58
N ASN A 349 6.88 22.48 -19.81
CA ASN A 349 7.60 23.50 -20.58
C ASN A 349 6.74 24.76 -20.67
N ALA A 350 7.00 25.73 -19.78
CA ALA A 350 6.27 27.00 -19.73
C ALA A 350 6.35 27.83 -21.04
N GLY A 351 7.30 27.52 -21.93
CA GLY A 351 7.59 28.29 -23.15
C GLY A 351 6.64 28.08 -24.33
N LYS A 352 5.69 27.13 -24.30
CA LYS A 352 4.72 26.93 -25.40
C LYS A 352 3.37 27.64 -25.21
N ILE A 353 3.07 28.13 -24.01
CA ILE A 353 1.74 28.69 -23.67
C ILE A 353 1.70 30.22 -23.88
N LEU A 354 2.84 30.88 -24.01
CA LEU A 354 2.93 32.35 -24.09
C LEU A 354 2.68 32.96 -25.47
N GLU A 355 2.38 32.18 -26.51
CA GLU A 355 2.04 32.73 -27.84
C GLU A 355 0.53 32.82 -28.12
N THR A 356 -0.35 32.43 -27.19
CA THR A 356 -1.80 32.48 -27.43
C THR A 356 -2.64 33.05 -26.29
N PHE A 357 -2.11 34.03 -25.56
CA PHE A 357 -2.92 34.94 -24.74
C PHE A 357 -2.50 36.39 -24.92
#